data_AF-A0A925PBQ2-F1
#
_entry.id   AF-A0A925PBQ2-F1
#
_cell.length_a   1.000
_cell.length_b   1.000
_cell.length_c   1.000
_cell.angle_alpha   90.00
_cell.angle_beta   90.00
_cell.angle_gamma   90.00
#
_symmetry.space_group_name_H-M   'P 1'
#
loop_
_entity.id
_entity.type
_entity.pdbx_description
1 polymer ?
#
loop_
_entity_poly.entity_id
_entity_poly.type
_entity_poly.pdbx_seq_one_letter_code
_entity_poly.pdbx_strand_id
1 'polypeptide(L)'
;MNIVQNAVSNFTLITKFIRTVFPRVNQQLNYWADYAEANCCPELKEQALLSIKYKKFHCQGGSIYSLYHGVHTADFITLVVALQTISDYLDNLCDRAGIADEQAFRQLHLAMTDALDPKAAPQNYYAFYPFKNDGGYLTALVTTCQQQIQKLPSYQLVQSETLRLAQLYSELQIYKHLDLSIREHKMVTWIDRHRNHYPQITGWEFAAATGSTLGMFMLCAAASDKTLTASTTT
;
A
#
# COMPACT_ATOMS: atom_id res chain seq x y z
N MET A 1 -9.94 39.57 -2.15
CA MET A 1 -10.56 38.65 -1.19
C MET A 1 -10.09 37.20 -1.35
N ASN A 2 -9.85 36.68 -2.58
CA ASN A 2 -9.45 35.28 -2.82
C ASN A 2 -8.04 34.85 -2.38
N ILE A 3 -7.03 35.73 -2.42
CA ILE A 3 -5.63 35.31 -2.12
C ILE A 3 -5.45 35.01 -0.62
N VAL A 4 -6.04 35.85 0.25
CA VAL A 4 -5.94 35.68 1.71
C VAL A 4 -6.74 34.46 2.18
N GLN A 5 -7.93 34.22 1.61
CA GLN A 5 -8.72 33.03 1.91
C GLN A 5 -8.01 31.73 1.49
N ASN A 6 -7.39 31.71 0.30
CA ASN A 6 -6.61 30.57 -0.16
C ASN A 6 -5.34 30.36 0.67
N ALA A 7 -4.63 31.43 1.06
CA ALA A 7 -3.46 31.33 1.92
C ALA A 7 -3.80 30.83 3.33
N VAL A 8 -4.92 31.29 3.92
CA VAL A 8 -5.42 30.83 5.23
C VAL A 8 -5.90 29.37 5.16
N SER A 9 -6.56 28.97 4.06
CA SER A 9 -6.95 27.58 3.81
C SER A 9 -5.74 26.65 3.70
N ASN A 10 -4.73 27.05 2.92
CA ASN A 10 -3.49 26.30 2.73
C ASN A 10 -2.68 26.18 4.03
N PHE A 11 -2.58 27.27 4.80
CA PHE A 11 -1.91 27.26 6.10
C PHE A 11 -2.62 26.34 7.11
N THR A 12 -3.96 26.32 7.09
CA THR A 12 -4.76 25.43 7.93
C THR A 12 -4.54 23.96 7.55
N LEU A 13 -4.49 23.64 6.25
CA LEU A 13 -4.22 22.29 5.74
C LEU A 13 -2.84 21.80 6.18
N ILE A 14 -1.79 22.58 5.90
CA ILE A 14 -0.40 22.25 6.27
C ILE A 14 -0.29 22.08 7.79
N THR A 15 -0.92 22.97 8.57
CA THR A 15 -0.90 22.89 10.04
C THR A 15 -1.56 21.61 10.53
N LYS A 16 -2.73 21.22 10.00
CA LYS A 16 -3.39 19.95 10.34
C LYS A 16 -2.55 18.74 9.94
N PHE A 17 -1.95 18.78 8.76
CA PHE A 17 -1.09 17.69 8.28
C PHE A 17 0.11 17.48 9.23
N ILE A 18 0.83 18.55 9.56
CA ILE A 18 2.02 18.46 10.41
C ILE A 18 1.65 18.18 11.88
N ARG A 19 0.64 18.85 12.44
CA ARG A 19 0.33 18.77 13.89
C ARG A 19 -0.65 17.67 14.26
N THR A 20 -1.40 17.13 13.31
CA THR A 20 -2.41 16.08 13.58
C THR A 20 -2.09 14.79 12.86
N VAL A 21 -1.77 14.84 11.56
CA VAL A 21 -1.54 13.63 10.76
C VAL A 21 -0.19 13.00 11.11
N PHE A 22 0.91 13.76 11.08
CA PHE A 22 2.25 13.20 11.34
C PHE A 22 2.39 12.52 12.72
N PRO A 23 1.92 13.10 13.84
CA PRO A 23 2.03 12.44 15.15
C PRO A 23 1.25 11.13 15.21
N ARG A 24 0.07 11.06 14.58
CA ARG A 24 -0.74 9.83 14.51
C ARG A 24 -0.08 8.75 13.65
N VAL A 25 0.49 9.13 12.51
CA VAL A 25 1.31 8.22 11.68
C VAL A 25 2.48 7.67 12.48
N ASN A 26 3.20 8.53 13.21
CA ASN A 26 4.33 8.12 14.04
C ASN A 26 3.91 7.13 15.14
N GLN A 27 2.78 7.40 15.81
CA GLN A 27 2.26 6.52 16.85
C GLN A 27 1.99 5.11 16.31
N GLN A 28 1.37 5.01 15.13
CA GLN A 28 1.08 3.71 14.53
C GLN A 28 2.33 3.00 14.00
N LEU A 29 3.27 3.72 13.40
CA LEU A 29 4.53 3.14 12.97
C LEU A 29 5.35 2.63 14.16
N ASN A 30 5.33 3.33 15.30
CA ASN A 30 5.98 2.85 16.52
C ASN A 30 5.31 1.56 17.02
N TYR A 31 3.98 1.51 17.03
CA TYR A 31 3.25 0.27 17.38
C TYR A 31 3.66 -0.91 16.49
N TRP A 32 3.74 -0.71 15.17
CA TRP A 32 4.17 -1.77 14.26
C TRP A 32 5.64 -2.14 14.41
N ALA A 33 6.50 -1.18 14.74
CA ALA A 33 7.91 -1.46 15.06
C ALA A 33 8.02 -2.32 16.33
N ASP A 34 7.30 -1.96 17.41
CA ASP A 34 7.28 -2.72 18.65
C ASP A 34 6.71 -4.15 18.44
N TYR A 35 5.68 -4.28 17.59
CA TYR A 35 5.14 -5.59 17.21
C TYR A 35 6.21 -6.45 16.55
N ALA A 36 6.89 -5.91 15.52
CA ALA A 36 7.92 -6.65 14.81
C ALA A 36 9.10 -7.01 15.74
N GLU A 37 9.50 -6.10 16.63
CA GLU A 37 10.58 -6.32 17.59
C GLU A 37 10.30 -7.50 18.52
N ALA A 38 9.07 -7.61 19.01
CA ALA A 38 8.68 -8.62 19.99
C ALA A 38 8.38 -10.00 19.37
N ASN A 39 7.93 -10.05 18.11
CA ASN A 39 7.28 -11.25 17.57
C ASN A 39 7.98 -11.87 16.33
N CYS A 40 8.76 -11.08 15.57
CA CYS A 40 9.38 -11.57 14.33
C CYS A 40 10.72 -12.29 14.57
N CYS A 41 11.03 -13.27 13.74
CA CYS A 41 12.38 -13.83 13.65
C CYS A 41 13.39 -12.78 13.16
N PRO A 42 14.71 -12.96 13.40
CA PRO A 42 15.71 -11.91 13.19
C PRO A 42 15.67 -11.24 11.82
N GLU A 43 15.60 -12.02 10.73
CA GLU A 43 15.57 -11.47 9.37
C GLU A 43 14.29 -10.65 9.11
N LEU A 44 13.11 -11.22 9.40
CA LEU A 44 11.83 -10.54 9.15
C LEU A 44 11.69 -9.28 10.02
N LYS A 45 12.18 -9.36 11.26
CA LYS A 45 12.27 -8.21 12.17
C LYS A 45 13.12 -7.11 11.56
N GLU A 46 14.34 -7.43 11.14
CA GLU A 46 15.25 -6.46 10.56
C GLU A 46 14.61 -5.78 9.34
N GLN A 47 14.03 -6.54 8.42
CA GLN A 47 13.42 -5.96 7.22
C GLN A 47 12.20 -5.08 7.54
N ALA A 48 11.37 -5.45 8.53
CA ALA A 48 10.26 -4.62 8.99
C ALA A 48 10.72 -3.31 9.65
N LEU A 49 11.74 -3.35 10.51
CA LEU A 49 12.25 -2.16 11.17
C LEU A 49 12.97 -1.23 10.18
N LEU A 50 13.72 -1.78 9.23
CA LEU A 50 14.37 -1.01 8.16
C LEU A 50 13.33 -0.35 7.24
N SER A 51 12.23 -1.03 6.91
CA SER A 51 11.17 -0.44 6.08
C SER A 51 10.54 0.75 6.79
N ILE A 52 10.18 0.61 8.07
CA ILE A 52 9.64 1.71 8.88
C ILE A 52 10.65 2.86 8.99
N LYS A 53 11.91 2.57 9.33
CA LYS A 53 12.94 3.59 9.55
C LYS A 53 13.20 4.44 8.32
N TYR A 54 13.34 3.82 7.15
CA TYR A 54 13.77 4.51 5.93
C TYR A 54 12.63 4.94 5.01
N LYS A 55 11.44 4.35 5.14
CA LYS A 55 10.30 4.60 4.24
C LYS A 55 9.08 5.24 4.91
N LYS A 56 9.20 5.65 6.18
CA LYS A 56 8.17 6.39 6.94
C LYS A 56 7.50 7.53 6.16
N PHE A 57 8.23 8.22 5.30
CA PHE A 57 7.69 9.32 4.51
C PHE A 57 6.57 8.89 3.55
N HIS A 58 6.53 7.62 3.12
CA HIS A 58 5.41 7.08 2.33
C HIS A 58 4.11 7.10 3.14
N CYS A 59 4.14 6.62 4.39
CA CYS A 59 2.98 6.65 5.28
C CYS A 59 2.55 8.09 5.59
N GLN A 60 3.51 8.99 5.82
CA GLN A 60 3.22 10.41 6.06
C GLN A 60 2.56 11.05 4.84
N GLY A 61 3.14 10.87 3.65
CA GLY A 61 2.63 11.39 2.39
C GLY A 61 1.24 10.84 2.05
N GLY A 62 1.08 9.52 2.06
CA GLY A 62 -0.21 8.87 1.78
C GLY A 62 -1.31 9.28 2.78
N SER A 63 -0.96 9.60 4.01
CA SER A 63 -1.95 10.01 5.02
C SER A 63 -2.53 11.40 4.76
N ILE A 64 -2.07 12.15 3.76
CA ILE A 64 -2.70 13.44 3.40
C ILE A 64 -4.16 13.27 2.96
N TYR A 65 -4.50 12.13 2.37
CA TYR A 65 -5.88 11.82 1.95
C TYR A 65 -6.86 11.76 3.14
N SER A 66 -6.36 11.59 4.37
CA SER A 66 -7.17 11.65 5.60
C SER A 66 -7.81 13.02 5.89
N LEU A 67 -7.39 14.05 5.14
CA LEU A 67 -7.89 15.42 5.24
C LEU A 67 -8.96 15.75 4.18
N TYR A 68 -9.33 14.81 3.31
CA TYR A 68 -10.45 14.99 2.39
C TYR A 68 -11.78 15.10 3.14
N HIS A 69 -12.74 15.82 2.55
CA HIS A 69 -14.06 15.96 3.12
C HIS A 69 -14.74 14.60 3.28
N GLY A 70 -15.42 14.38 4.41
CA GLY A 70 -16.10 13.12 4.72
C GLY A 70 -15.20 11.97 5.20
N VAL A 71 -13.88 12.09 5.07
CA VAL A 71 -12.94 11.06 5.53
C VAL A 71 -12.75 11.14 7.05
N HIS A 72 -12.93 10.02 7.74
CA HIS A 72 -12.61 9.95 9.17
C HIS A 72 -11.09 9.84 9.36
N THR A 73 -10.46 10.95 9.75
CA THR A 73 -9.00 11.11 9.75
C THR A 73 -8.25 9.98 10.47
N ALA A 74 -8.68 9.59 11.67
CA ALA A 74 -7.95 8.59 12.46
C ALA A 74 -8.02 7.19 11.81
N ASP A 75 -9.19 6.77 11.36
CA ASP A 75 -9.41 5.45 10.74
C ASP A 75 -8.69 5.37 9.39
N PHE A 76 -8.70 6.46 8.64
CA PHE A 76 -8.02 6.53 7.36
C PHE A 76 -6.50 6.49 7.51
N ILE A 77 -5.93 7.17 8.52
CA ILE A 77 -4.50 7.04 8.84
C ILE A 77 -4.18 5.57 9.18
N THR A 78 -5.06 4.89 9.92
CA THR A 78 -4.90 3.45 10.22
C THR A 78 -4.83 2.59 8.98
N LEU A 79 -5.72 2.82 8.02
CA LEU A 79 -5.71 2.12 6.74
C LEU A 79 -4.41 2.37 5.97
N VAL A 80 -4.04 3.64 5.79
CA VAL A 80 -2.85 4.01 5.01
C VAL A 80 -1.58 3.48 5.63
N VAL A 81 -1.40 3.64 6.95
CA VAL A 81 -0.18 3.17 7.63
C VAL A 81 -0.06 1.67 7.51
N ALA A 82 -1.14 0.91 7.74
CA ALA A 82 -1.09 -0.55 7.60
C ALA A 82 -0.78 -0.98 6.16
N LEU A 83 -1.51 -0.47 5.16
CA LEU A 83 -1.32 -0.86 3.76
C LEU A 83 0.07 -0.47 3.23
N GLN A 84 0.53 0.74 3.55
CA GLN A 84 1.86 1.19 3.13
C GLN A 84 2.98 0.46 3.87
N THR A 85 2.77 0.07 5.13
CA THR A 85 3.73 -0.77 5.87
C THR A 85 3.86 -2.15 5.22
N ILE A 86 2.76 -2.77 4.77
CA ILE A 86 2.81 -4.01 3.97
C ILE A 86 3.67 -3.78 2.73
N SER A 87 3.33 -2.78 1.92
CA SER A 87 4.04 -2.42 0.69
C SER A 87 5.55 -2.27 0.91
N ASP A 88 5.95 -1.46 1.90
CA ASP A 88 7.35 -1.15 2.18
C ASP A 88 8.12 -2.34 2.77
N TYR A 89 7.46 -3.15 3.59
CA TYR A 89 8.00 -4.38 4.17
C TYR A 89 8.23 -5.44 3.09
N LEU A 90 7.24 -5.69 2.23
CA LEU A 90 7.37 -6.68 1.15
C LEU A 90 8.44 -6.27 0.12
N ASP A 91 8.58 -4.98 -0.20
CA ASP A 91 9.68 -4.48 -1.04
C ASP A 91 11.05 -4.77 -0.40
N ASN A 92 11.20 -4.55 0.91
CA ASN A 92 12.45 -4.93 1.61
C ASN A 92 12.71 -6.44 1.57
N LEU A 93 11.69 -7.26 1.79
CA LEU A 93 11.83 -8.72 1.69
C LEU A 93 12.32 -9.13 0.29
N CYS A 94 11.74 -8.57 -0.77
CA CYS A 94 12.12 -8.90 -2.14
C CYS A 94 13.50 -8.38 -2.54
N ASP A 95 13.94 -7.24 -1.99
CA ASP A 95 15.20 -6.58 -2.38
C ASP A 95 16.41 -7.05 -1.56
N ARG A 96 16.25 -7.28 -0.26
CA ARG A 96 17.39 -7.30 0.69
C ARG A 96 17.71 -8.66 1.28
N ALA A 97 16.78 -9.60 1.24
CA ALA A 97 16.94 -10.91 1.87
C ALA A 97 17.72 -11.92 1.00
N GLY A 98 18.29 -11.48 -0.14
CA GLY A 98 19.08 -12.33 -1.03
C GLY A 98 18.26 -13.42 -1.75
N ILE A 99 16.95 -13.22 -1.88
CA ILE A 99 16.01 -14.15 -2.50
C ILE A 99 15.61 -13.57 -3.86
N ALA A 100 15.47 -14.42 -4.88
CA ALA A 100 15.03 -14.02 -6.21
C ALA A 100 14.06 -15.06 -6.78
N ASP A 101 13.07 -15.46 -5.98
CA ASP A 101 12.10 -16.51 -6.31
C ASP A 101 10.73 -15.90 -6.64
N GLU A 102 10.30 -16.08 -7.90
CA GLU A 102 9.04 -15.53 -8.40
C GLU A 102 7.82 -16.07 -7.65
N GLN A 103 7.83 -17.35 -7.28
CA GLN A 103 6.72 -18.00 -6.59
C GLN A 103 6.58 -17.45 -5.16
N ALA A 104 7.71 -17.26 -4.47
CA ALA A 104 7.76 -16.69 -3.15
C ALA A 104 7.28 -15.23 -3.16
N PHE A 105 7.71 -14.43 -4.12
CA PHE A 105 7.26 -13.04 -4.26
C PHE A 105 5.77 -12.94 -4.59
N ARG A 106 5.26 -13.82 -5.46
CA ARG A 106 3.82 -13.92 -5.74
C ARG A 106 3.02 -14.21 -4.47
N GLN A 107 3.47 -15.18 -3.67
CA GLN A 107 2.79 -15.56 -2.44
C GLN A 107 2.80 -14.45 -1.39
N LEU A 108 3.92 -13.75 -1.23
CA LEU A 108 4.02 -12.59 -0.34
C LEU A 108 3.03 -11.49 -0.74
N HIS A 109 2.98 -11.17 -2.03
CA HIS A 109 2.18 -10.06 -2.54
C HIS A 109 0.67 -10.32 -2.58
N LEU A 110 0.21 -11.54 -2.29
CA LEU A 110 -1.21 -11.78 -1.97
C LEU A 110 -1.66 -10.94 -0.76
N ALA A 111 -0.75 -10.62 0.17
CA ALA A 111 -1.08 -9.75 1.30
C ALA A 111 -1.55 -8.35 0.85
N MET A 112 -1.05 -7.81 -0.28
CA MET A 112 -1.51 -6.52 -0.80
C MET A 112 -2.96 -6.57 -1.29
N THR A 113 -3.33 -7.62 -2.01
CA THR A 113 -4.71 -7.79 -2.50
C THR A 113 -5.66 -8.18 -1.37
N ASP A 114 -5.24 -9.07 -0.47
CA ASP A 114 -6.06 -9.53 0.66
C ASP A 114 -6.31 -8.38 1.66
N ALA A 115 -5.35 -7.47 1.85
CA ALA A 115 -5.53 -6.25 2.65
C ALA A 115 -6.64 -5.34 2.10
N LEU A 116 -6.92 -5.42 0.79
CA LEU A 116 -7.89 -4.61 0.07
C LEU A 116 -9.18 -5.39 -0.25
N ASP A 117 -9.29 -6.65 0.15
CA ASP A 117 -10.52 -7.43 0.06
C ASP A 117 -11.05 -7.75 1.45
N PRO A 118 -12.15 -7.10 1.91
CA PRO A 118 -12.70 -7.33 3.24
C PRO A 118 -13.27 -8.75 3.45
N LYS A 119 -13.37 -9.56 2.39
CA LYS A 119 -13.83 -10.95 2.44
C LYS A 119 -12.71 -11.98 2.28
N ALA A 120 -11.47 -11.56 2.00
CA ALA A 120 -10.36 -12.48 1.83
C ALA A 120 -10.01 -13.17 3.16
N ALA A 121 -9.90 -14.50 3.12
CA ALA A 121 -9.46 -15.29 4.26
C ALA A 121 -7.94 -15.15 4.44
N PRO A 122 -7.42 -15.15 5.68
CA PRO A 122 -5.98 -15.12 5.92
C PRO A 122 -5.26 -16.29 5.23
N GLN A 123 -4.17 -15.99 4.53
CA GLN A 123 -3.34 -16.98 3.86
C GLN A 123 -1.96 -17.13 4.53
N ASN A 124 -1.26 -18.22 4.23
CA ASN A 124 0.15 -18.34 4.56
C ASN A 124 1.00 -17.59 3.53
N TYR A 125 1.18 -16.29 3.72
CA TYR A 125 1.94 -15.43 2.80
C TYR A 125 3.42 -15.82 2.65
N TYR A 126 3.97 -16.58 3.60
CA TYR A 126 5.35 -17.07 3.58
C TYR A 126 5.46 -18.52 3.08
N ALA A 127 4.42 -19.11 2.47
CA ALA A 127 4.40 -20.54 2.13
C ALA A 127 5.67 -21.01 1.36
N PHE A 128 6.13 -20.18 0.40
CA PHE A 128 7.31 -20.43 -0.42
C PHE A 128 8.51 -19.55 -0.05
N TYR A 129 8.40 -18.73 1.00
CA TYR A 129 9.49 -17.86 1.45
C TYR A 129 10.37 -18.59 2.48
N PRO A 130 11.71 -18.44 2.48
CA PRO A 130 12.59 -19.16 3.41
C PRO A 130 12.43 -18.72 4.87
N PHE A 131 12.00 -17.49 5.12
CA PHE A 131 11.71 -16.97 6.46
C PHE A 131 10.20 -16.90 6.69
N LYS A 132 9.68 -17.55 7.74
CA LYS A 132 8.22 -17.75 7.90
C LYS A 132 7.63 -17.22 9.20
N ASN A 133 8.45 -17.03 10.23
CA ASN A 133 8.00 -16.76 11.58
C ASN A 133 8.03 -15.26 11.88
N ASP A 134 7.02 -14.52 11.43
CA ASP A 134 6.84 -13.09 11.76
C ASP A 134 5.94 -12.87 12.99
N GLY A 135 5.50 -13.95 13.64
CA GLY A 135 4.61 -13.91 14.79
C GLY A 135 3.23 -13.31 14.51
N GLY A 136 2.78 -13.33 13.25
CA GLY A 136 1.49 -12.81 12.82
C GLY A 136 1.51 -11.35 12.35
N TYR A 137 2.69 -10.73 12.25
CA TYR A 137 2.86 -9.33 11.87
C TYR A 137 2.16 -8.96 10.54
N LEU A 138 2.45 -9.69 9.46
CA LEU A 138 1.86 -9.43 8.14
C LEU A 138 0.35 -9.68 8.14
N THR A 139 -0.11 -10.75 8.80
CA THR A 139 -1.55 -11.03 8.96
C THR A 139 -2.26 -9.94 9.75
N ALA A 140 -1.63 -9.39 10.79
CA ALA A 140 -2.20 -8.30 11.58
C ALA A 140 -2.32 -7.00 10.78
N LEU A 141 -1.33 -6.69 9.94
CA LEU A 141 -1.40 -5.57 9.00
C LEU A 141 -2.55 -5.73 7.98
N VAL A 142 -2.66 -6.92 7.36
CA VAL A 142 -3.75 -7.25 6.43
C VAL A 142 -5.11 -7.09 7.10
N THR A 143 -5.28 -7.68 8.27
CA THR A 143 -6.53 -7.64 9.04
C THR A 143 -6.89 -6.20 9.41
N THR A 144 -5.90 -5.38 9.76
CA THR A 144 -6.10 -3.96 10.07
C THR A 144 -6.67 -3.21 8.86
N CYS A 145 -6.14 -3.46 7.65
CA CYS A 145 -6.66 -2.87 6.43
C CYS A 145 -8.11 -3.29 6.17
N GLN A 146 -8.39 -4.60 6.22
CA GLN A 146 -9.73 -5.16 6.02
C GLN A 146 -10.75 -4.54 6.99
N GLN A 147 -10.38 -4.38 8.27
CA GLN A 147 -11.23 -3.75 9.28
C GLN A 147 -11.53 -2.28 8.98
N GLN A 148 -10.57 -1.50 8.46
CA GLN A 148 -10.84 -0.10 8.10
C GLN A 148 -11.67 0.00 6.83
N ILE A 149 -11.40 -0.87 5.85
CA ILE A 149 -12.15 -0.91 4.58
C ILE A 149 -13.61 -1.23 4.79
N GLN A 150 -13.94 -2.16 5.71
CA GLN A 150 -15.32 -2.49 6.05
C GLN A 150 -16.14 -1.30 6.58
N LYS A 151 -15.47 -0.24 7.07
CA LYS A 151 -16.13 0.98 7.55
C LYS A 151 -16.44 1.98 6.44
N LEU A 152 -15.85 1.82 5.25
CA LEU A 152 -16.02 2.72 4.13
C LEU A 152 -17.37 2.45 3.45
N PRO A 153 -18.33 3.41 3.50
CA PRO A 153 -19.72 3.17 3.09
C PRO A 153 -19.88 2.76 1.62
N SER A 154 -19.00 3.26 0.75
CA SER A 154 -19.09 3.07 -0.70
C SER A 154 -17.98 2.19 -1.25
N TYR A 155 -17.29 1.40 -0.42
CA TYR A 155 -16.12 0.64 -0.87
C TYR A 155 -16.42 -0.34 -2.01
N GLN A 156 -17.61 -0.94 -2.00
CA GLN A 156 -18.03 -1.87 -3.05
C GLN A 156 -18.00 -1.25 -4.45
N LEU A 157 -18.16 0.07 -4.57
CA LEU A 157 -18.10 0.77 -5.86
C LEU A 157 -16.67 0.92 -6.41
N VAL A 158 -15.66 0.93 -5.53
CA VAL A 158 -14.25 1.10 -5.91
C VAL A 158 -13.42 -0.18 -5.75
N GLN A 159 -13.97 -1.23 -5.13
CA GLN A 159 -13.23 -2.44 -4.77
C GLN A 159 -12.53 -3.08 -5.97
N SER A 160 -13.22 -3.23 -7.10
CA SER A 160 -12.65 -3.85 -8.30
C SER A 160 -11.42 -3.09 -8.80
N GLU A 161 -11.50 -1.77 -8.86
CA GLU A 161 -10.41 -0.92 -9.34
C GLU A 161 -9.26 -0.86 -8.33
N THR A 162 -9.57 -0.76 -7.03
CA THR A 162 -8.57 -0.81 -5.96
C THR A 162 -7.77 -2.12 -6.00
N LEU A 163 -8.44 -3.26 -6.18
CA LEU A 163 -7.80 -4.57 -6.34
C LEU A 163 -7.00 -4.67 -7.63
N ARG A 164 -7.49 -4.09 -8.73
CA ARG A 164 -6.75 -4.02 -10.01
C ARG A 164 -5.44 -3.25 -9.85
N LEU A 165 -5.46 -2.09 -9.18
CA LEU A 165 -4.24 -1.33 -8.89
C LEU A 165 -3.29 -2.10 -7.98
N ALA A 166 -3.82 -2.78 -6.96
CA ALA A 166 -3.02 -3.62 -6.07
C ALA A 166 -2.34 -4.78 -6.81
N GLN A 167 -3.06 -5.42 -7.74
CA GLN A 167 -2.50 -6.47 -8.58
C GLN A 167 -1.37 -5.94 -9.47
N LEU A 168 -1.58 -4.80 -10.16
CA LEU A 168 -0.56 -4.18 -11.01
C LEU A 168 0.69 -3.79 -10.21
N TYR A 169 0.49 -3.20 -9.03
CA TYR A 169 1.57 -2.90 -8.10
C TYR A 169 2.34 -4.16 -7.73
N SER A 170 1.65 -5.19 -7.24
CA SER A 170 2.25 -6.46 -6.85
C SER A 170 3.03 -7.12 -7.99
N GLU A 171 2.49 -7.14 -9.21
CA GLU A 171 3.16 -7.68 -10.39
C GLU A 171 4.46 -6.93 -10.71
N LEU A 172 4.46 -5.60 -10.66
CA LEU A 172 5.69 -4.81 -10.78
C LEU A 172 6.71 -5.23 -9.72
N GLN A 173 6.30 -5.31 -8.45
CA GLN A 173 7.20 -5.67 -7.35
C GLN A 173 7.79 -7.07 -7.53
N ILE A 174 7.00 -8.03 -8.00
CA ILE A 174 7.46 -9.39 -8.26
C ILE A 174 8.55 -9.37 -9.34
N TYR A 175 8.26 -8.80 -10.52
CA TYR A 175 9.18 -8.91 -11.65
C TYR A 175 10.42 -8.06 -11.48
N LYS A 176 10.33 -6.85 -10.89
CA LYS A 176 11.48 -5.94 -10.76
C LYS A 176 12.56 -6.46 -9.80
N HIS A 177 12.23 -7.41 -8.91
CA HIS A 177 13.16 -8.00 -7.94
C HIS A 177 13.70 -9.37 -8.36
N LEU A 178 13.30 -9.92 -9.51
CA LEU A 178 13.87 -11.17 -10.02
C LEU A 178 15.35 -11.01 -10.36
N ASP A 179 16.02 -12.15 -10.53
CA ASP A 179 17.42 -12.20 -10.98
C ASP A 179 17.62 -11.40 -12.29
N LEU A 180 18.73 -10.67 -12.37
CA LEU A 180 19.03 -9.79 -13.50
C LEU A 180 19.02 -10.52 -14.86
N SER A 181 19.33 -11.81 -14.88
CA SER A 181 19.32 -12.62 -16.10
C SER A 181 17.92 -12.84 -16.71
N ILE A 182 16.85 -12.75 -15.90
CA ILE A 182 15.47 -13.00 -16.34
C ILE A 182 14.53 -11.80 -16.15
N ARG A 183 14.91 -10.83 -15.30
CA ARG A 183 14.10 -9.69 -14.88
C ARG A 183 13.49 -8.92 -16.04
N GLU A 184 14.33 -8.45 -16.97
CA GLU A 184 13.87 -7.61 -18.09
C GLU A 184 12.89 -8.36 -18.99
N HIS A 185 13.21 -9.61 -19.35
CA HIS A 185 12.34 -10.43 -20.17
C HIS A 185 10.96 -10.66 -19.52
N LYS A 186 10.93 -10.95 -18.22
CA LYS A 186 9.69 -11.13 -17.45
C LYS A 186 8.88 -9.82 -17.37
N MET A 187 9.53 -8.69 -17.13
CA MET A 187 8.89 -7.38 -17.11
C MET A 187 8.27 -7.04 -18.46
N VAL A 188 9.04 -7.13 -19.55
CA VAL A 188 8.54 -6.84 -20.91
C VAL A 188 7.34 -7.74 -21.26
N THR A 189 7.47 -9.04 -21.01
CA THR A 189 6.38 -10.01 -21.26
C THR A 189 5.12 -9.67 -20.45
N TRP A 190 5.27 -9.20 -19.22
CA TRP A 190 4.14 -8.74 -18.42
C TRP A 190 3.51 -7.47 -18.98
N ILE A 191 4.32 -6.45 -19.26
CA ILE A 191 3.87 -5.15 -19.77
C ILE A 191 3.13 -5.30 -21.11
N ASP A 192 3.61 -6.17 -22.00
CA ASP A 192 2.99 -6.39 -23.31
C ASP A 192 1.55 -6.90 -23.25
N ARG A 193 1.17 -7.60 -22.15
CA ARG A 193 -0.23 -8.00 -21.91
C ARG A 193 -1.17 -6.81 -21.68
N HIS A 194 -0.64 -5.70 -21.19
CA HIS A 194 -1.39 -4.48 -20.89
C HIS A 194 -1.28 -3.42 -21.98
N ARG A 195 -0.24 -3.48 -22.82
CA ARG A 195 0.12 -2.45 -23.80
C ARG A 195 -1.02 -2.02 -24.72
N ASN A 196 -1.85 -2.96 -25.17
CA ASN A 196 -2.98 -2.65 -26.07
C ASN A 196 -4.06 -1.76 -25.41
N HIS A 197 -4.15 -1.75 -24.08
CA HIS A 197 -5.09 -0.90 -23.34
C HIS A 197 -4.55 0.52 -23.12
N TYR A 198 -3.24 0.73 -23.29
CA TYR A 198 -2.56 2.00 -23.02
C TYR A 198 -1.60 2.39 -24.17
N PRO A 199 -2.11 2.56 -25.41
CA PRO A 199 -1.27 2.80 -26.59
C PRO A 199 -0.49 4.12 -26.55
N GLN A 200 -0.87 5.04 -25.67
CA GLN A 200 -0.29 6.39 -25.54
C GLN A 200 0.93 6.47 -24.64
N ILE A 201 1.29 5.40 -23.92
CA ILE A 201 2.47 5.36 -23.05
C ILE A 201 3.39 4.20 -23.44
N THR A 202 4.68 4.40 -23.20
CA THR A 202 5.70 3.36 -23.32
C THR A 202 5.55 2.29 -22.24
N GLY A 203 6.17 1.13 -22.45
CA GLY A 203 6.18 0.08 -21.45
C GLY A 203 6.83 0.50 -20.12
N TRP A 204 7.86 1.34 -20.18
CA TRP A 204 8.54 1.86 -18.99
C TRP A 204 7.69 2.88 -18.24
N GLU A 205 6.95 3.73 -18.95
CA GLU A 205 5.97 4.64 -18.33
C GLU A 205 4.82 3.85 -17.68
N PHE A 206 4.36 2.77 -18.31
CA PHE A 206 3.38 1.86 -17.71
C PHE A 206 3.94 1.25 -16.41
N ALA A 207 5.14 0.67 -16.44
CA ALA A 207 5.78 0.10 -15.26
C ALA A 207 5.95 1.13 -14.13
N ALA A 208 6.35 2.36 -14.46
CA ALA A 208 6.45 3.44 -13.49
C ALA A 208 5.08 3.79 -12.87
N ALA A 209 4.03 3.88 -13.69
CA ALA A 209 2.68 4.20 -13.23
C ALA A 209 2.11 3.13 -12.28
N THR A 210 2.43 1.85 -12.50
CA THR A 210 1.97 0.75 -11.63
C THR A 210 2.67 0.71 -10.27
N GLY A 211 3.78 1.43 -10.08
CA GLY A 211 4.56 1.39 -8.85
C GLY A 211 4.02 2.26 -7.71
N SER A 212 2.87 2.92 -7.88
CA SER A 212 2.31 3.84 -6.89
C SER A 212 1.15 3.23 -6.10
N THR A 213 1.10 3.51 -4.81
CA THR A 213 -0.04 3.22 -3.92
C THR A 213 -1.06 4.36 -3.85
N LEU A 214 -0.77 5.53 -4.46
CA LEU A 214 -1.62 6.72 -4.34
C LEU A 214 -3.03 6.51 -4.88
N GLY A 215 -3.18 5.75 -5.97
CA GLY A 215 -4.50 5.44 -6.53
C GLY A 215 -5.35 4.61 -5.57
N MET A 216 -4.75 3.65 -4.86
CA MET A 216 -5.43 2.85 -3.84
C MET A 216 -5.92 3.74 -2.69
N PHE A 217 -5.07 4.66 -2.21
CA PHE A 217 -5.46 5.60 -1.15
C PHE A 217 -6.58 6.53 -1.61
N MET A 218 -6.50 7.08 -2.82
CA MET A 218 -7.54 7.98 -3.33
C MET A 218 -8.88 7.27 -3.48
N LEU A 219 -8.91 6.04 -4.00
CA LEU A 219 -10.14 5.27 -4.12
C LEU A 219 -10.76 4.97 -2.74
N CYS A 220 -9.95 4.58 -1.76
CA CYS A 220 -10.41 4.40 -0.38
C CYS A 220 -10.94 5.72 0.23
N ALA A 221 -10.29 6.86 -0.05
CA ALA A 221 -10.75 8.16 0.42
C ALA A 221 -12.10 8.54 -0.22
N ALA A 222 -12.23 8.35 -1.53
CA ALA A 222 -13.49 8.57 -2.24
C ALA A 222 -14.63 7.68 -1.71
N ALA A 223 -14.32 6.43 -1.36
CA ALA A 223 -15.28 5.49 -0.77
C ALA A 223 -15.80 5.91 0.63
N SER A 224 -15.21 6.93 1.26
CA SER A 224 -15.76 7.54 2.48
C SER A 224 -17.04 8.34 2.22
N ASP A 225 -17.30 8.75 0.97
CA ASP A 225 -18.50 9.48 0.58
C ASP A 225 -19.67 8.51 0.32
N LYS A 226 -20.75 8.64 1.10
CA LYS A 226 -21.99 7.86 0.96
C LYS A 226 -22.76 8.17 -0.33
N THR A 227 -22.46 9.28 -0.99
CA THR A 227 -23.11 9.75 -2.21
C THR A 227 -22.32 9.40 -3.48
N LEU A 228 -21.18 8.70 -3.33
CA LEU A 228 -20.37 8.24 -4.46
C LEU A 228 -21.21 7.38 -5.42
N THR A 229 -21.03 7.60 -6.72
CA THR A 229 -21.72 6.85 -7.78
C THR A 229 -20.72 6.23 -8.75
N ALA A 230 -21.12 5.17 -9.45
CA ALA A 230 -20.26 4.42 -10.36
C ALA A 230 -19.76 5.23 -11.57
N SER A 231 -20.42 6.33 -11.93
CA SER A 231 -19.97 7.22 -13.02
C SER A 231 -18.75 8.07 -12.64
N THR A 232 -18.39 8.13 -11.36
CA THR A 232 -17.26 8.93 -10.84
C THR A 232 -16.02 8.07 -10.56
N THR A 233 -16.10 6.76 -10.78
CA THR A 233 -15.06 5.77 -10.41
C THR A 233 -14.24 5.23 -11.59
N THR A 234 -14.48 5.71 -12.81
CA THR A 234 -13.78 5.34 -14.06
C THR A 234 -13.16 6.55 -14.71
#